data_AF-A0A077JEC8-F1
#
_entry.id   AF-A0A077JEC8-F1
#
_cell.length_a   1.000
_cell.length_b   1.000
_cell.length_c   1.000
_cell.angle_alpha   90.00
_cell.angle_beta   90.00
_cell.angle_gamma   90.00
#
_symmetry.space_group_name_H-M   'P 1'
#
loop_
_entity.id
_entity.type
_entity.pdbx_description
1 polymer ?
#
loop_
_entity_poly.entity_id
_entity_poly.type
_entity_poly.pdbx_seq_one_letter_code
_entity_poly.pdbx_strand_id
1 'polypeptide(L)'
;MKTRVIKVAPGNLSKLLASQKFGLCFPLHYLVLLILISLLNSCDFINHSQALGGLNSRYNDGQPALSGDGRWLALVSNRNGTSQILLYDLRGKQLVNVPGLNQNNVVLDSPSLSRTGRYLVYVSSIRGRPDIALYDRATRQAELLTQGYRSWVKNPQISPEGRYIVFETAKRGQWDVEVFDRGPLIELDIPDGASVVNP
;
A
#
# COMPACT_ATOMS: atom_id res chain seq x y z
N MET A 1 71.51 -47.70 36.05
CA MET A 1 70.99 -46.54 36.82
C MET A 1 69.71 -46.99 37.53
N LYS A 2 69.74 -47.37 38.82
CA LYS A 2 69.27 -46.55 39.97
C LYS A 2 68.28 -45.45 39.52
N THR A 3 67.06 -45.36 40.04
CA THR A 3 66.81 -44.68 41.32
C THR A 3 65.34 -44.80 41.77
N ARG A 4 65.19 -45.26 43.02
CA ARG A 4 64.23 -44.93 44.09
C ARG A 4 62.74 -44.77 43.80
N VAL A 5 62.01 -45.74 44.33
CA VAL A 5 60.67 -45.58 44.92
C VAL A 5 60.79 -44.72 46.18
N ILE A 6 59.99 -43.65 46.28
CA ILE A 6 59.84 -42.85 47.52
C ILE A 6 58.44 -43.13 48.07
N LYS A 7 58.42 -43.67 49.29
CA LYS A 7 57.25 -43.83 50.14
C LYS A 7 57.04 -42.49 50.86
N VAL A 8 55.86 -41.88 50.75
CA VAL A 8 55.45 -40.74 51.58
C VAL A 8 54.35 -41.19 52.53
N ALA A 9 54.51 -40.79 53.78
CA ALA A 9 53.78 -41.19 54.98
C ALA A 9 52.32 -40.69 55.01
N PRO A 10 51.46 -41.23 55.90
CA PRO A 10 50.04 -40.88 55.95
C PRO A 10 49.83 -39.55 56.70
N GLY A 11 49.24 -38.58 56.02
CA GLY A 11 48.74 -37.35 56.62
C GLY A 11 47.23 -37.45 56.87
N ASN A 12 46.84 -37.67 58.12
CA ASN A 12 45.47 -37.61 58.58
C ASN A 12 45.07 -36.12 58.71
N LEU A 13 44.16 -35.64 57.86
CA LEU A 13 43.48 -34.36 58.02
C LEU A 13 41.99 -34.59 57.93
N SER A 14 41.44 -34.96 59.08
CA SER A 14 40.05 -34.77 59.46
C SER A 14 39.53 -33.42 58.96
N LYS A 15 38.58 -33.46 58.02
CA LYS A 15 37.50 -32.47 57.71
C LYS A 15 37.12 -32.56 56.22
N LEU A 16 36.42 -33.62 55.83
CA LEU A 16 35.74 -33.68 54.53
C LEU A 16 34.38 -34.38 54.69
N LEU A 17 33.60 -33.92 55.67
CA LEU A 17 32.18 -34.22 55.79
C LEU A 17 31.45 -32.95 56.24
N ALA A 18 31.07 -32.12 55.27
CA ALA A 18 29.95 -31.20 55.41
C ALA A 18 29.26 -31.12 54.06
N SER A 19 28.10 -31.77 53.98
CA SER A 19 27.25 -31.78 52.80
C SER A 19 26.74 -30.36 52.54
N GLN A 20 27.11 -29.74 51.42
CA GLN A 20 26.33 -28.62 50.92
C GLN A 20 25.20 -29.17 50.06
N LYS A 21 24.01 -29.24 50.65
CA LYS A 21 22.76 -29.31 49.89
C LYS A 21 22.66 -28.02 49.09
N PHE A 22 22.96 -28.07 47.79
CA PHE A 22 22.61 -27.02 46.84
C PHE A 22 21.09 -27.01 46.65
N GLY A 23 20.38 -26.39 47.58
CA GLY A 23 19.00 -25.96 47.37
C GLY A 23 19.02 -24.70 46.53
N LEU A 24 18.84 -24.85 45.21
CA LEU A 24 18.55 -23.70 44.33
C LEU A 24 17.14 -23.20 44.64
N CYS A 25 17.01 -22.42 45.71
CA CYS A 25 15.83 -21.60 45.95
C CYS A 25 16.04 -20.30 45.16
N PHE A 26 15.73 -20.34 43.85
CA PHE A 26 15.68 -19.11 43.07
C PHE A 26 14.54 -18.25 43.64
N PRO A 27 14.79 -17.00 44.06
CA PRO A 27 13.75 -16.15 44.62
C PRO A 27 12.64 -15.98 43.57
N LEU A 28 11.38 -16.16 43.98
CA LEU A 28 10.18 -16.01 43.13
C LEU A 28 10.18 -14.70 42.31
N HIS A 29 10.84 -13.66 42.84
CA HIS A 29 11.03 -12.37 42.18
C HIS A 29 11.85 -12.44 40.89
N TYR A 30 12.84 -13.34 40.77
CA TYR A 30 13.61 -13.52 39.53
C TYR A 30 12.77 -14.20 38.44
N LEU A 31 11.84 -15.08 38.80
CA LEU A 31 10.89 -15.67 37.86
C LEU A 31 9.92 -14.62 37.32
N VAL A 32 9.40 -13.77 38.20
CA VAL A 32 8.52 -12.64 37.83
C VAL A 32 9.26 -11.64 36.93
N LEU A 33 10.55 -11.37 37.22
CA LEU A 33 11.38 -10.49 36.40
C LEU A 33 11.61 -11.07 34.99
N LEU A 34 11.87 -12.37 34.87
CA LEU A 34 12.02 -13.05 33.57
C LEU A 34 10.69 -13.09 32.78
N ILE A 35 9.56 -13.25 33.46
CA ILE A 35 8.23 -13.15 32.85
C ILE A 35 7.95 -11.71 32.40
N LEU A 36 8.29 -10.70 33.20
CA LEU A 36 8.15 -9.29 32.78
C LEU A 36 9.05 -8.95 31.59
N ILE A 37 10.31 -9.42 31.57
CA ILE A 37 11.24 -9.18 30.47
C ILE A 37 10.76 -9.88 29.18
N SER A 38 10.19 -11.08 29.27
CA SER A 38 9.61 -11.77 28.11
C SER A 38 8.31 -11.10 27.61
N LEU A 39 7.50 -10.54 28.51
CA LEU A 39 6.32 -9.74 28.15
C LEU A 39 6.70 -8.39 27.50
N LEU A 40 7.86 -7.80 27.82
CA LEU A 40 8.36 -6.57 27.21
C LEU A 40 8.89 -6.75 25.78
N ASN A 41 9.18 -7.98 25.36
CA ASN A 41 9.59 -8.31 23.98
C ASN A 41 8.41 -8.72 23.08
N SER A 42 7.19 -8.81 23.63
CA SER A 42 5.99 -9.19 22.88
C SER A 42 5.29 -7.96 22.29
N CYS A 43 6.03 -7.14 21.55
CA CYS A 43 5.49 -6.06 20.72
C CYS A 43 6.34 -5.85 19.47
N ASP A 44 6.87 -6.93 18.88
CA ASP A 44 7.20 -6.89 17.46
C ASP A 44 5.88 -6.95 16.69
N PHE A 45 5.26 -5.76 16.53
CA PHE A 45 4.33 -5.54 15.44
C PHE A 45 5.10 -5.82 14.15
N ILE A 46 4.84 -6.98 13.55
CA ILE A 46 5.29 -7.29 12.20
C ILE A 46 4.79 -6.13 11.32
N ASN A 47 5.71 -5.25 10.90
CA ASN A 47 5.44 -4.17 9.95
C ASN A 47 5.16 -4.80 8.57
N HIS A 48 3.96 -5.36 8.39
CA HIS A 48 3.50 -5.89 7.10
C HIS A 48 3.50 -4.83 5.99
N SER A 49 3.55 -3.54 6.34
CA SER A 49 3.68 -2.40 5.43
C SER A 49 4.95 -2.42 4.57
N GLN A 50 6.02 -3.10 5.00
CA GLN A 50 7.28 -3.16 4.25
C GLN A 50 7.31 -4.22 3.14
N ALA A 51 6.45 -5.24 3.20
CA ALA A 51 6.46 -6.33 2.22
C ALA A 51 5.92 -5.94 0.83
N LEU A 52 5.13 -4.86 0.75
CA LEU A 52 4.50 -4.36 -0.47
C LEU A 52 4.87 -2.89 -0.75
N GLY A 53 6.10 -2.48 -0.45
CA GLY A 53 6.62 -1.16 -0.83
C GLY A 53 5.74 0.03 -0.44
N GLY A 54 5.13 -0.03 0.74
CA GLY A 54 4.24 1.02 1.22
C GLY A 54 2.84 0.99 0.62
N LEU A 55 2.38 -0.10 0.00
CA LEU A 55 1.00 -0.21 -0.49
C LEU A 55 -0.03 -0.03 0.63
N ASN A 56 0.23 -0.58 1.83
CA ASN A 56 -0.63 -0.43 3.01
C ASN A 56 -0.05 0.60 3.99
N SER A 57 -0.92 1.30 4.70
CA SER A 57 -0.57 2.24 5.75
C SER A 57 -1.51 2.16 6.95
N ARG A 58 -1.25 2.98 7.98
CA ARG A 58 -2.17 3.18 9.12
C ARG A 58 -3.34 4.13 8.83
N TYR A 59 -3.38 4.67 7.62
CA TYR A 59 -4.38 5.62 7.16
C TYR A 59 -5.48 4.89 6.38
N ASN A 60 -6.51 5.62 5.93
CA ASN A 60 -7.55 5.02 5.10
C ASN A 60 -7.00 4.84 3.69
N ASP A 61 -6.83 3.59 3.28
CA ASP A 61 -6.47 3.17 1.93
C ASP A 61 -7.65 2.36 1.37
N GLY A 62 -8.24 2.78 0.25
CA GLY A 62 -9.46 2.17 -0.28
C GLY A 62 -9.71 2.46 -1.75
N GLN A 63 -10.86 2.02 -2.26
CA GLN A 63 -11.29 2.18 -3.66
C GLN A 63 -10.20 1.75 -4.68
N PRO A 64 -9.72 0.49 -4.60
CA PRO A 64 -8.69 0.00 -5.51
C PRO A 64 -9.21 -0.13 -6.95
N ALA A 65 -8.36 0.19 -7.92
CA ALA A 65 -8.64 -0.03 -9.35
C ALA A 65 -7.40 -0.58 -10.05
N LEU A 66 -7.55 -1.69 -10.76
CA LEU A 66 -6.48 -2.32 -11.54
C LEU A 66 -6.48 -1.79 -12.98
N SER A 67 -5.30 -1.64 -13.58
CA SER A 67 -5.18 -1.47 -15.03
C SER A 67 -5.55 -2.76 -15.77
N GLY A 68 -5.96 -2.63 -17.03
CA GLY A 68 -6.40 -3.79 -17.83
C GLY A 68 -5.29 -4.82 -18.09
N ASP A 69 -4.02 -4.42 -18.05
CA ASP A 69 -2.85 -5.30 -18.13
C ASP A 69 -2.42 -5.89 -16.77
N GLY A 70 -3.07 -5.49 -15.67
CA GLY A 70 -2.79 -5.95 -14.32
C GLY A 70 -1.46 -5.45 -13.73
N ARG A 71 -0.75 -4.51 -14.39
CA ARG A 71 0.52 -3.98 -13.88
C ARG A 71 0.34 -2.90 -12.83
N TRP A 72 -0.70 -2.09 -12.94
CA TRP A 72 -0.89 -0.90 -12.12
C TRP A 72 -2.10 -1.04 -11.22
N LEU A 73 -1.97 -0.49 -10.00
CA LEU A 73 -3.05 -0.35 -9.04
C LEU A 73 -3.17 1.13 -8.66
N ALA A 74 -4.33 1.72 -8.92
CA ALA A 74 -4.71 2.99 -8.31
C ALA A 74 -5.47 2.72 -7.02
N LEU A 75 -5.29 3.58 -6.03
CA LEU A 75 -6.05 3.56 -4.78
C LEU A 75 -6.23 4.97 -4.24
N VAL A 76 -7.27 5.17 -3.45
CA VAL A 76 -7.51 6.40 -2.71
C VAL A 76 -6.93 6.28 -1.32
N SER A 77 -6.19 7.30 -0.90
CA SER A 77 -5.49 7.33 0.37
C SER A 77 -5.55 8.71 1.03
N ASN A 78 -5.62 8.78 2.36
CA ASN A 78 -5.53 10.03 3.11
C ASN A 78 -4.24 10.20 3.94
N ARG A 79 -3.15 9.52 3.54
CA ARG A 79 -1.83 9.57 4.22
C ARG A 79 -1.26 10.98 4.40
N ASN A 80 -1.56 11.89 3.49
CA ASN A 80 -1.08 13.28 3.51
C ASN A 80 -2.12 14.27 4.06
N GLY A 81 -3.10 13.79 4.84
CA GLY A 81 -4.11 14.62 5.50
C GLY A 81 -5.30 15.04 4.61
N THR A 82 -5.23 14.79 3.31
CA THR A 82 -6.30 14.99 2.34
C THR A 82 -6.43 13.77 1.43
N SER A 83 -7.57 13.63 0.74
CA SER A 83 -7.78 12.51 -0.19
C SER A 83 -6.84 12.65 -1.39
N GLN A 84 -6.12 11.58 -1.68
CA GLN A 84 -5.18 11.51 -2.80
C GLN A 84 -5.33 10.18 -3.52
N ILE A 85 -5.10 10.19 -4.82
CA ILE A 85 -4.97 8.96 -5.58
C ILE A 85 -3.48 8.63 -5.65
N LEU A 86 -3.16 7.43 -5.19
CA LEU A 86 -1.84 6.84 -5.29
C LEU A 86 -1.82 5.84 -6.45
N LEU A 87 -0.68 5.72 -7.11
CA LEU A 87 -0.45 4.71 -8.14
C LEU A 87 0.67 3.78 -7.69
N TYR A 88 0.44 2.48 -7.80
CA TYR A 88 1.35 1.43 -7.37
C TYR A 88 1.71 0.53 -8.56
N ASP A 89 3.01 0.29 -8.76
CA ASP A 89 3.52 -0.69 -9.72
C ASP A 89 3.51 -2.08 -9.05
N LEU A 90 2.61 -2.96 -9.47
CA LEU A 90 2.51 -4.33 -8.93
C LEU A 90 3.74 -5.17 -9.27
N ARG A 91 4.39 -4.91 -10.41
CA ARG A 91 5.62 -5.61 -10.83
C ARG A 91 6.83 -5.09 -10.05
N GLY A 92 6.95 -3.77 -9.93
CA GLY A 92 8.03 -3.11 -9.19
C GLY A 92 7.86 -3.16 -7.67
N LYS A 93 6.66 -3.50 -7.19
CA LYS A 93 6.25 -3.49 -5.78
C LYS A 93 6.54 -2.15 -5.08
N GLN A 94 6.17 -1.06 -5.73
CA GLN A 94 6.46 0.29 -5.22
C GLN A 94 5.41 1.31 -5.67
N LEU A 95 5.18 2.32 -4.83
CA LEU A 95 4.43 3.50 -5.21
C LEU A 95 5.21 4.32 -6.24
N VAL A 96 4.50 4.87 -7.22
CA VAL A 96 5.07 5.73 -8.25
C VAL A 96 4.47 7.13 -8.19
N ASN A 97 5.29 8.13 -8.56
CA ASN A 97 4.84 9.52 -8.54
C ASN A 97 3.84 9.81 -9.67
N VAL A 98 2.82 10.60 -9.35
CA VAL A 98 1.75 11.05 -10.27
C VAL A 98 1.63 12.59 -10.24
N PRO A 99 2.62 13.31 -10.79
CA PRO A 99 2.64 14.77 -10.75
C PRO A 99 1.45 15.38 -11.49
N GLY A 100 0.86 16.44 -10.92
CA GLY A 100 -0.29 17.12 -11.52
C GLY A 100 -1.65 16.46 -11.25
N LEU A 101 -1.67 15.19 -10.83
CA LEU A 101 -2.90 14.48 -10.47
C LEU A 101 -3.48 15.00 -9.14
N ASN A 102 -2.66 14.95 -8.08
CA ASN A 102 -3.08 15.30 -6.73
C ASN A 102 -2.98 16.82 -6.50
N GLN A 103 -4.08 17.41 -6.04
CA GLN A 103 -4.18 18.84 -5.77
C GLN A 103 -4.51 19.09 -4.30
N ASN A 104 -4.02 20.20 -3.76
CA ASN A 104 -4.21 20.52 -2.35
C ASN A 104 -5.67 20.85 -2.05
N ASN A 105 -6.21 20.34 -0.94
CA ASN A 105 -7.57 20.60 -0.46
C ASN A 105 -8.67 20.21 -1.47
N VAL A 106 -8.42 19.24 -2.34
CA VAL A 106 -9.40 18.69 -3.27
C VAL A 106 -9.72 17.26 -2.86
N VAL A 107 -11.00 16.89 -2.82
CA VAL A 107 -11.41 15.51 -2.63
C VAL A 107 -11.33 14.79 -3.98
N LEU A 108 -10.50 13.76 -4.02
CA LEU A 108 -10.34 12.84 -5.14
C LEU A 108 -10.86 11.46 -4.74
N ASP A 109 -11.66 10.83 -5.59
CA ASP A 109 -12.18 9.48 -5.33
C ASP A 109 -12.47 8.68 -6.61
N SER A 110 -12.88 7.43 -6.44
CA SER A 110 -13.40 6.53 -7.49
C SER A 110 -12.50 6.42 -8.73
N PRO A 111 -11.21 6.05 -8.58
CA PRO A 111 -10.31 5.93 -9.71
C PRO A 111 -10.68 4.74 -10.61
N SER A 112 -10.36 4.85 -11.90
CA SER A 112 -10.38 3.75 -12.88
C SER A 112 -9.26 3.92 -13.88
N LEU A 113 -8.60 2.83 -14.27
CA LEU A 113 -7.39 2.81 -15.10
C LEU A 113 -7.68 2.20 -16.47
N SER A 114 -7.08 2.76 -17.52
CA SER A 114 -7.03 2.14 -18.84
C SER A 114 -6.04 0.95 -18.87
N ARG A 115 -5.87 0.30 -20.01
CA ARG A 115 -5.13 -0.97 -20.18
C ARG A 115 -3.71 -0.93 -19.63
N THR A 116 -2.84 -0.05 -20.13
CA THR A 116 -1.47 0.13 -19.62
C THR A 116 -1.42 1.09 -18.43
N GLY A 117 -2.60 1.52 -17.98
CA GLY A 117 -2.81 2.54 -16.98
C GLY A 117 -2.38 3.92 -17.43
N ARG A 118 -2.19 4.19 -18.73
CA ARG A 118 -1.82 5.53 -19.24
C ARG A 118 -2.85 6.59 -18.83
N TYR A 119 -4.12 6.28 -19.04
CA TYR A 119 -5.24 7.12 -18.65
C TYR A 119 -5.79 6.65 -17.31
N LEU A 120 -6.07 7.62 -16.45
CA LEU A 120 -6.75 7.43 -15.18
C LEU A 120 -7.93 8.39 -15.13
N VAL A 121 -9.15 7.86 -14.93
CA VAL A 121 -10.33 8.68 -14.66
C VAL A 121 -10.68 8.61 -13.18
N TYR A 122 -11.23 9.70 -12.66
CA TYR A 122 -11.53 9.84 -11.25
C TYR A 122 -12.55 10.96 -11.02
N VAL A 123 -13.19 10.95 -9.86
CA VAL A 123 -13.98 12.09 -9.40
C VAL A 123 -13.04 13.09 -8.75
N SER A 124 -13.20 14.36 -9.12
CA SER A 124 -12.52 15.51 -8.53
C SER A 124 -13.53 16.53 -8.04
N SER A 125 -13.33 17.04 -6.83
CA SER A 125 -14.15 18.11 -6.25
C SER A 125 -13.54 19.51 -6.42
N ILE A 126 -12.61 19.71 -7.36
CA ILE A 126 -11.80 20.95 -7.47
C ILE A 126 -12.66 22.22 -7.58
N ARG A 127 -13.86 22.12 -8.15
CA ARG A 127 -14.82 23.23 -8.29
C ARG A 127 -15.90 23.27 -7.20
N GLY A 128 -15.71 22.57 -6.09
CA GLY A 128 -16.67 22.48 -4.98
C GLY A 128 -17.87 21.55 -5.24
N ARG A 129 -17.83 20.76 -6.31
CA ARG A 129 -18.82 19.74 -6.68
C ARG A 129 -18.10 18.59 -7.40
N PRO A 130 -18.64 17.36 -7.42
CA PRO A 130 -18.00 16.28 -8.14
C PRO A 130 -18.03 16.55 -9.65
N ASP A 131 -16.88 16.36 -10.26
CA ASP A 131 -16.65 16.33 -11.69
C ASP A 131 -15.80 15.11 -12.03
N ILE A 132 -15.99 14.54 -13.22
CA ILE A 132 -15.10 13.51 -13.73
C ILE A 132 -13.91 14.19 -14.37
N ALA A 133 -12.74 13.80 -13.91
CA ALA A 133 -11.46 14.20 -14.46
C ALA A 133 -10.79 13.03 -15.18
N LEU A 134 -10.00 13.35 -16.20
CA LEU A 134 -9.09 12.42 -16.85
C LEU A 134 -7.66 12.91 -16.69
N TYR A 135 -6.79 12.05 -16.18
CA TYR A 135 -5.37 12.27 -16.07
C TYR A 135 -4.63 11.41 -17.09
N ASP A 136 -3.80 12.03 -17.93
CA ASP A 136 -2.89 11.34 -18.84
C ASP A 136 -1.48 11.31 -18.23
N ARG A 137 -0.99 10.11 -17.90
CA ARG A 137 0.36 9.93 -17.33
C ARG A 137 1.48 10.26 -18.30
N ALA A 138 1.26 10.15 -19.61
CA ALA A 138 2.28 10.46 -20.61
C ALA A 138 2.58 11.96 -20.62
N THR A 139 1.52 12.79 -20.57
CA THR A 139 1.64 14.26 -20.56
C THR A 139 1.71 14.86 -19.16
N ARG A 140 1.32 14.09 -18.13
CA ARG A 140 1.20 14.50 -16.72
C ARG A 140 0.18 15.63 -16.52
N GLN A 141 -0.87 15.63 -17.34
CA GLN A 141 -1.93 16.64 -17.30
C GLN A 141 -3.26 16.02 -16.91
N ALA A 142 -4.07 16.79 -16.19
CA ALA A 142 -5.44 16.46 -15.84
C ALA A 142 -6.40 17.43 -16.52
N GLU A 143 -7.51 16.91 -17.05
CA GLU A 143 -8.61 17.68 -17.65
C GLU A 143 -9.94 17.34 -16.98
N LEU A 144 -10.83 18.32 -16.84
CA LEU A 144 -12.20 18.10 -16.36
C LEU A 144 -13.12 17.81 -17.53
N LEU A 145 -13.69 16.60 -17.59
CA LEU A 145 -14.56 16.17 -18.68
C LEU A 145 -16.00 16.65 -18.51
N THR A 146 -16.47 16.77 -17.27
CA THR A 146 -17.86 17.12 -16.97
C THR A 146 -18.06 18.56 -16.52
N GLN A 147 -17.15 19.48 -16.90
CA GLN A 147 -17.19 20.86 -16.43
C GLN A 147 -18.56 21.54 -16.66
N GLY A 148 -19.18 21.25 -17.82
CA GLY A 148 -20.48 21.78 -18.24
C GLY A 148 -21.70 21.01 -17.74
N TYR A 149 -21.53 19.87 -17.06
CA TYR A 149 -22.66 19.11 -16.52
C TYR A 149 -23.32 19.90 -15.39
N ARG A 150 -24.65 19.87 -15.32
CA ARG A 150 -25.44 20.48 -14.24
C ARG A 150 -25.87 19.48 -13.17
N SER A 151 -25.74 18.19 -13.47
CA SER A 151 -26.08 17.08 -12.59
C SER A 151 -24.87 16.62 -11.78
N TRP A 152 -25.14 15.95 -10.65
CA TRP A 152 -24.12 15.21 -9.92
C TRP A 152 -23.63 14.05 -10.76
N VAL A 153 -22.32 13.77 -10.69
CA VAL A 153 -21.67 12.66 -11.39
C VAL A 153 -20.89 11.82 -10.38
N LYS A 154 -20.80 10.51 -10.58
CA LYS A 154 -20.00 9.61 -9.74
C LYS A 154 -19.62 8.32 -10.47
N ASN A 155 -18.74 7.52 -9.84
CA ASN A 155 -18.36 6.17 -10.25
C ASN A 155 -17.91 6.07 -11.73
N PRO A 156 -16.94 6.88 -12.18
CA PRO A 156 -16.44 6.79 -13.55
C PRO A 156 -15.67 5.48 -13.76
N GLN A 157 -15.80 4.89 -14.95
CA GLN A 157 -14.99 3.77 -15.43
C GLN A 157 -14.52 4.04 -16.85
N ILE A 158 -13.24 3.79 -17.13
CA ILE A 158 -12.66 3.99 -18.47
C ILE A 158 -12.47 2.66 -19.18
N SER A 159 -12.78 2.64 -20.48
CA SER A 159 -12.50 1.50 -21.35
C SER A 159 -10.99 1.22 -21.41
N PRO A 160 -10.58 -0.05 -21.62
CA PRO A 160 -9.17 -0.41 -21.69
C PRO A 160 -8.36 0.40 -22.73
N GLU A 161 -8.90 0.65 -23.92
CA GLU A 161 -8.28 1.50 -24.96
C GLU A 161 -8.38 3.00 -24.67
N GLY A 162 -9.07 3.39 -23.61
CA GLY A 162 -9.19 4.76 -23.17
C GLY A 162 -10.26 5.58 -23.86
N ARG A 163 -10.95 5.09 -24.90
CA ARG A 163 -11.89 5.89 -25.71
C ARG A 163 -13.20 6.23 -25.01
N TYR A 164 -13.83 5.23 -24.43
CA TYR A 164 -15.11 5.37 -23.75
C TYR A 164 -14.92 5.53 -22.25
N ILE A 165 -15.72 6.41 -21.65
CA ILE A 165 -15.83 6.57 -20.21
C ILE A 165 -17.30 6.43 -19.86
N VAL A 166 -17.64 5.58 -18.90
CA VAL A 166 -19.00 5.42 -18.39
C VAL A 166 -19.09 5.93 -16.96
N PHE A 167 -20.21 6.51 -16.58
CA PHE A 167 -20.40 7.05 -15.23
C PHE A 167 -21.88 7.21 -14.90
N GLU A 168 -22.17 7.40 -13.60
CA GLU A 168 -23.52 7.67 -13.13
C GLU A 168 -23.80 9.17 -13.07
N THR A 169 -25.00 9.59 -13.49
CA THR A 169 -25.47 10.98 -13.42
C THR A 169 -26.81 11.09 -12.71
N ALA A 170 -27.00 12.15 -11.91
CA ALA A 170 -28.27 12.43 -11.24
C ALA A 170 -29.09 13.45 -12.02
N LYS A 171 -29.90 13.02 -12.98
CA LYS A 171 -30.82 13.88 -13.74
C LYS A 171 -32.21 13.85 -13.11
N ARG A 172 -32.68 15.02 -12.63
CA ARG A 172 -34.02 15.18 -12.01
C ARG A 172 -34.30 14.21 -10.84
N GLY A 173 -33.27 13.86 -10.07
CA GLY A 173 -33.39 12.95 -8.93
C GLY A 173 -33.32 11.46 -9.28
N GLN A 174 -33.26 11.11 -10.57
CA GLN A 174 -32.99 9.76 -11.05
C GLN A 174 -31.50 9.59 -11.34
N TRP A 175 -30.93 8.45 -10.95
CA TRP A 175 -29.59 8.06 -11.35
C TRP A 175 -29.64 7.25 -12.63
N ASP A 176 -28.91 7.69 -13.64
CA ASP A 176 -28.76 7.04 -14.94
C ASP A 176 -27.28 6.74 -15.22
N VAL A 177 -27.01 5.80 -16.12
CA VAL A 177 -25.65 5.53 -16.61
C VAL A 177 -25.46 6.23 -17.95
N GLU A 178 -24.41 7.03 -18.07
CA GLU A 178 -24.04 7.74 -19.30
C GLU A 178 -22.71 7.24 -19.85
N VAL A 179 -22.57 7.33 -21.18
CA VAL A 179 -21.34 7.02 -21.91
C VAL A 179 -20.80 8.32 -22.54
N PHE A 180 -19.53 8.60 -22.29
CA PHE A 180 -18.77 9.68 -22.90
C PHE A 180 -17.74 9.09 -23.86
N ASP A 181 -17.95 9.32 -25.16
CA ASP A 181 -16.98 8.99 -26.21
C ASP A 181 -16.00 10.17 -26.33
N ARG A 182 -14.72 9.93 -26.03
CA ARG A 182 -13.67 10.95 -26.20
C ARG A 182 -13.37 11.25 -27.68
N GLY A 183 -13.92 10.46 -28.60
CA GLY A 183 -13.84 10.65 -30.04
C GLY A 183 -12.79 9.77 -30.72
N PRO A 184 -12.79 9.72 -32.06
CA PRO A 184 -11.90 8.86 -32.83
C PRO A 184 -10.48 9.40 -32.98
N LEU A 185 -10.25 10.67 -32.63
CA LEU A 185 -8.96 11.35 -32.80
C LEU A 185 -8.10 11.33 -31.53
N ILE A 186 -8.57 10.67 -30.47
CA ILE A 186 -7.75 10.48 -29.27
C ILE A 186 -6.70 9.43 -29.50
N GLU A 187 -5.56 9.61 -28.83
CA GLU A 187 -4.57 8.56 -28.75
C GLU A 187 -5.12 7.42 -27.88
N LEU A 188 -5.14 6.19 -28.42
CA LEU A 188 -5.65 5.03 -27.71
C LEU A 188 -4.58 4.45 -26.78
N ASP A 189 -5.01 3.90 -25.65
CA ASP A 189 -4.17 3.10 -24.76
C ASP A 189 -4.09 1.65 -25.24
N ILE A 190 -3.32 1.42 -26.29
CA ILE A 190 -3.07 0.09 -26.88
C ILE A 190 -1.82 -0.56 -26.27
N PRO A 191 -1.71 -1.90 -26.32
CA PRO A 191 -0.49 -2.59 -25.89
C PRO A 191 0.76 -2.06 -26.60
N ASP A 192 1.89 -2.06 -25.91
CA ASP A 192 3.18 -1.75 -26.52
C ASP A 192 3.44 -2.66 -27.74
N GLY A 193 3.82 -2.05 -28.86
CA GLY A 193 4.07 -2.75 -30.12
C GLY A 193 2.81 -3.12 -30.92
N ALA A 194 1.61 -2.75 -30.47
CA ALA A 194 0.41 -2.88 -31.28
C ALA A 194 0.47 -1.97 -32.53
N SER A 195 0.07 -2.50 -33.68
CA SER A 195 0.03 -1.75 -34.93
C SER A 195 -1.11 -0.72 -34.87
N VAL A 196 -0.79 0.56 -35.09
CA VAL A 196 -1.82 1.58 -35.32
C VAL A 196 -2.35 1.37 -36.74
N VAL A 197 -3.53 0.78 -36.85
CA VAL A 197 -4.23 0.72 -38.14
C VAL A 197 -4.79 2.12 -38.39
N ASN A 198 -4.10 2.90 -39.23
CA ASN A 198 -4.66 4.15 -39.72
C ASN A 198 -5.92 3.81 -40.54
N PRO A 199 -7.08 4.39 -40.21
CA PRO A 199 -8.32 4.17 -40.95
C PRO A 199 -8.25 4.69 -42.39
#